data_AF-A0A7C3JP50-F1
#
_entry.id   AF-A0A7C3JP50-F1
#
_cell.length_a   1.000
_cell.length_b   1.000
_cell.length_c   1.000
_cell.angle_alpha   90.00
_cell.angle_beta   90.00
_cell.angle_gamma   90.00
#
_symmetry.space_group_name_H-M   'P 1'
#
loop_
_entity.id
_entity.type
_entity.pdbx_description
1 polymer ?
#
loop_
_entity_poly.entity_id
_entity_poly.type
_entity_poly.pdbx_seq_one_letter_code
_entity_poly.pdbx_strand_id
1 'polypeptide(L)'
;METSLANSILTAILAGGAALVLSAFVLGRRHAADGVMPAELARMMRRYGIDARDIASTGFADDFVGAVRNCAACDRKAQCREWLELSLPTDIPLFCGNEEFLNRVKYAKTG
;
A
#
# COMPACT_ATOMS: atom_id res chain seq x y z
N MET A 1 -12.36 11.09 47.81
CA MET A 1 -12.04 12.12 46.79
C MET A 1 -10.71 11.84 46.09
N GLU A 2 -9.70 11.30 46.78
CA GLU A 2 -8.39 10.96 46.20
C GLU A 2 -8.39 9.88 45.11
N THR A 3 -9.31 8.89 45.17
CA THR A 3 -9.42 7.81 44.16
C THR A 3 -9.89 8.30 42.79
N SER A 4 -10.62 9.42 42.72
CA SER A 4 -11.12 9.97 41.45
C SER A 4 -10.02 10.63 40.62
N LEU A 5 -9.04 11.26 41.28
CA LEU A 5 -7.95 11.97 40.60
C LEU A 5 -6.95 10.98 39.97
N ALA A 6 -6.66 9.89 40.68
CA ALA A 6 -5.76 8.83 40.21
C ALA A 6 -6.30 8.11 38.96
N ASN A 7 -7.61 7.84 38.91
CA ASN A 7 -8.25 7.20 37.75
C ASN A 7 -8.24 8.10 36.50
N SER A 8 -8.43 9.41 36.65
CA SER A 8 -8.38 10.36 35.52
C SER A 8 -6.98 10.52 34.95
N ILE A 9 -5.94 10.50 35.80
CA ILE A 9 -4.54 10.56 35.35
C ILE A 9 -4.16 9.29 34.59
N LEU A 10 -4.55 8.12 35.11
CA LEU A 10 -4.25 6.83 34.48
C LEU A 10 -4.92 6.69 33.09
N THR A 11 -6.16 7.14 32.95
CA THR A 11 -6.86 7.13 31.65
C THR A 11 -6.22 8.08 30.63
N ALA A 12 -5.79 9.27 31.05
CA ALA A 12 -5.09 10.20 30.17
C ALA A 12 -3.74 9.64 29.67
N ILE A 13 -2.99 8.97 30.54
CA ILE A 13 -1.70 8.33 30.18
C ILE A 13 -1.93 7.18 29.18
N LEU A 14 -2.93 6.32 29.43
CA LEU A 14 -3.25 5.21 28.53
C LEU A 14 -3.73 5.68 27.16
N ALA A 15 -4.60 6.71 27.12
CA ALA A 15 -5.09 7.28 25.87
C ALA A 15 -3.98 7.98 25.07
N GLY A 16 -3.13 8.77 25.74
CA GLY A 16 -1.99 9.43 25.11
C GLY A 16 -0.94 8.43 24.58
N GLY A 17 -0.65 7.38 25.36
CA GLY A 17 0.25 6.30 24.96
C GLY A 17 -0.25 5.54 23.73
N ALA A 18 -1.53 5.18 23.68
CA ALA A 18 -2.11 4.48 22.54
C ALA A 18 -2.04 5.30 21.24
N ALA A 19 -2.32 6.61 21.29
CA ALA A 19 -2.25 7.50 20.13
C ALA A 19 -0.81 7.62 19.56
N LEU A 20 0.20 7.69 20.43
CA LEU A 20 1.61 7.74 20.02
C LEU A 20 2.06 6.44 19.35
N VAL A 21 1.69 5.29 19.91
CA VAL A 21 2.02 3.97 19.34
C VAL A 21 1.38 3.79 17.96
N LEU A 22 0.11 4.17 17.81
CA LEU A 22 -0.59 4.13 16.51
C LEU A 22 0.07 5.07 15.49
N SER A 23 0.43 6.28 15.90
CA SER A 23 1.09 7.25 15.02
C SER A 23 2.45 6.74 14.56
N ALA A 24 3.29 6.25 15.48
CA ALA A 24 4.59 5.67 15.17
C ALA A 24 4.48 4.44 14.26
N PHE A 25 3.45 3.60 14.46
CA PHE A 25 3.18 2.46 13.59
C PHE A 25 2.79 2.89 12.18
N VAL A 26 1.89 3.87 12.03
CA VAL A 26 1.48 4.40 10.72
C VAL A 26 2.67 5.07 10.00
N LEU A 27 3.46 5.88 10.71
CA LEU A 27 4.66 6.53 10.18
C LEU A 27 5.75 5.52 9.81
N GLY A 28 6.00 4.51 10.64
CA GLY A 28 6.96 3.45 10.36
C GLY A 28 6.59 2.63 9.13
N ARG A 29 5.29 2.34 8.94
CA ARG A 29 4.81 1.69 7.70
C ARG A 29 4.96 2.56 6.46
N ARG A 30 4.85 3.89 6.59
CA ARG A 30 5.12 4.83 5.50
C ARG A 30 6.61 4.88 5.15
N HIS A 31 7.50 4.93 6.14
CA HIS A 31 8.94 4.94 5.87
C HIS A 31 9.50 3.64 5.32
N ALA A 32 9.00 2.48 5.77
CA ALA A 32 9.36 1.20 5.17
C ALA A 32 8.97 1.10 3.68
N ALA A 33 8.06 1.97 3.21
CA ALA A 33 7.63 2.03 1.82
C ALA A 33 8.50 2.94 0.93
N ASP A 34 9.37 3.78 1.49
CA ASP A 34 10.05 4.86 0.73
C ASP A 34 11.22 4.38 -0.14
N GLY A 35 11.49 3.07 -0.24
CA GLY A 35 12.56 2.55 -1.12
C GLY A 35 12.38 1.13 -1.62
N VAL A 36 11.36 0.40 -1.15
CA VAL A 36 11.12 -0.99 -1.54
C VAL A 36 9.73 -1.09 -2.16
N MET A 37 9.67 -1.43 -3.44
CA MET A 37 8.42 -1.71 -4.14
C MET A 37 7.64 -2.80 -3.38
N PRO A 38 6.36 -2.58 -3.04
CA PRO A 38 5.53 -3.58 -2.39
C PRO A 38 5.51 -4.89 -3.18
N ALA A 39 5.69 -6.02 -2.49
CA ALA A 39 5.76 -7.33 -3.12
C ALA A 39 4.51 -7.65 -3.94
N GLU A 40 3.32 -7.23 -3.50
CA GLU A 40 2.09 -7.41 -4.23
C GLU A 40 2.07 -6.63 -5.55
N LEU A 41 2.45 -5.35 -5.54
CA LEU A 41 2.54 -4.53 -6.77
C LEU A 41 3.55 -5.13 -7.75
N ALA A 42 4.72 -5.54 -7.24
CA ALA A 42 5.75 -6.21 -8.04
C ALA A 42 5.21 -7.50 -8.70
N ARG A 43 4.44 -8.31 -7.96
CA ARG A 43 3.80 -9.52 -8.50
C ARG A 43 2.74 -9.20 -9.55
N MET A 44 1.90 -8.19 -9.32
CA MET A 44 0.90 -7.74 -10.29
C MET A 44 1.55 -7.28 -11.59
N MET A 45 2.57 -6.43 -11.52
CA MET A 45 3.31 -5.95 -12.69
C MET A 45 3.92 -7.11 -13.48
N ARG A 46 4.61 -8.04 -12.79
CA ARG A 46 5.16 -9.25 -13.43
C ARG A 46 4.09 -10.10 -14.11
N ARG A 47 2.91 -10.26 -13.51
CA ARG A 47 1.79 -11.01 -14.08
C ARG A 47 1.32 -10.44 -15.42
N TYR A 48 1.40 -9.12 -15.59
CA TYR A 48 1.09 -8.44 -16.86
C TYR A 48 2.34 -8.16 -17.71
N GLY A 49 3.48 -8.77 -17.37
CA GLY A 49 4.74 -8.60 -18.10
C GLY A 49 5.35 -7.20 -18.00
N ILE A 50 4.94 -6.37 -17.03
CA ILE A 50 5.46 -5.02 -16.83
C ILE A 50 6.75 -5.10 -15.98
N ASP A 51 7.88 -4.62 -16.50
CA ASP A 51 9.11 -4.43 -15.72
C ASP A 51 9.13 -3.01 -15.15
N ALA A 52 9.34 -2.89 -13.84
CA ALA A 52 9.43 -1.59 -13.18
C ALA A 52 10.58 -0.72 -13.72
N ARG A 53 11.63 -1.34 -14.28
CA ARG A 53 12.76 -0.63 -14.91
C ARG A 53 12.36 0.07 -16.20
N ASP A 54 11.39 -0.48 -16.92
CA ASP A 54 10.90 0.08 -18.18
C ASP A 54 9.94 1.25 -17.94
N ILE A 55 9.37 1.39 -16.74
CA ILE A 55 8.44 2.47 -16.42
C ILE A 55 9.05 3.85 -16.67
N ALA A 56 10.33 4.04 -16.33
CA ALA A 56 11.00 5.32 -16.49
C ALA A 56 11.04 5.80 -17.95
N SER A 57 11.16 4.88 -18.91
CA SER A 57 11.17 5.22 -20.35
C SER A 57 9.77 5.43 -20.93
N THR A 58 8.72 5.02 -20.22
CA THR A 58 7.32 5.15 -20.66
C THR A 58 6.65 6.47 -20.26
N GLY A 59 7.33 7.35 -19.53
CA GLY A 59 6.76 8.61 -19.04
C GLY A 59 5.84 8.46 -17.83
N PHE A 60 5.67 7.24 -17.29
CA PHE A 60 4.81 6.97 -16.12
C PHE A 60 5.57 6.96 -14.78
N ALA A 61 6.75 7.58 -14.70
CA ALA A 61 7.59 7.53 -13.51
C ALA A 61 6.91 8.10 -12.25
N ASP A 62 6.28 9.27 -12.37
CA ASP A 62 5.59 9.92 -11.24
C ASP A 62 4.35 9.13 -10.80
N ASP A 63 3.57 8.64 -11.77
CA ASP A 63 2.42 7.77 -11.52
C ASP A 63 2.83 6.49 -10.80
N PHE A 64 3.99 5.92 -11.16
CA PHE A 64 4.50 4.72 -10.52
C PHE A 64 4.91 4.97 -9.07
N VAL A 65 5.54 6.11 -8.76
CA VAL A 65 5.81 6.50 -7.37
C VAL A 65 4.50 6.63 -6.58
N GLY A 66 3.46 7.22 -7.19
CA GLY A 66 2.12 7.25 -6.62
C GLY A 66 1.54 5.86 -6.36
N ALA A 67 1.63 4.96 -7.35
CA ALA A 67 1.12 3.59 -7.25
C ALA A 67 1.86 2.78 -6.17
N VAL A 68 3.18 2.97 -6.03
CA VAL A 68 3.98 2.35 -4.96
C VAL A 68 3.48 2.79 -3.59
N ARG A 69 3.31 4.10 -3.37
CA ARG A 69 2.78 4.66 -2.11
C ARG A 69 1.37 4.15 -1.81
N ASN A 70 0.49 4.15 -2.80
CA ASN A 70 -0.88 3.65 -2.68
C ASN A 70 -0.91 2.17 -2.31
N CYS A 71 -0.09 1.33 -2.97
CA CYS A 71 -0.02 -0.09 -2.66
C CYS A 71 0.57 -0.35 -1.26
N ALA A 72 1.54 0.45 -0.83
CA ALA A 72 2.13 0.33 0.49
C ALA A 72 1.11 0.65 1.61
N ALA A 73 0.28 1.67 1.40
CA ALA A 73 -0.76 2.08 2.34
C ALA A 73 -2.07 1.27 2.26
N CYS A 74 -2.21 0.40 1.26
CA CYS A 74 -3.42 -0.39 1.01
C CYS A 74 -3.75 -1.34 2.17
N ASP A 75 -5.00 -1.29 2.65
CA ASP A 75 -5.57 -2.15 3.68
C ASP A 75 -6.02 -3.52 3.13
N ARG A 76 -6.29 -3.62 1.83
CA ARG A 76 -6.75 -4.84 1.14
C ARG A 76 -5.63 -5.78 0.68
N LYS A 77 -4.44 -5.73 1.30
CA LYS A 77 -3.30 -6.58 0.91
C LYS A 77 -3.59 -8.09 1.01
N ALA A 78 -4.40 -8.52 1.98
CA ALA A 78 -4.80 -9.92 2.11
C ALA A 78 -5.60 -10.39 0.88
N GLN A 79 -6.64 -9.62 0.52
CA GLN A 79 -7.46 -9.87 -0.67
C GLN A 79 -6.63 -9.84 -1.97
N CYS A 80 -5.66 -8.92 -2.07
CA CYS A 80 -4.73 -8.86 -3.20
C CYS A 80 -3.87 -10.12 -3.33
N ARG A 81 -3.36 -10.66 -2.20
CA ARG A 81 -2.59 -11.91 -2.21
C ARG A 81 -3.45 -13.09 -2.64
N GLU A 82 -4.65 -13.23 -2.08
CA GLU A 82 -5.58 -14.30 -2.49
C GLU A 82 -5.86 -14.25 -4.00
N TRP A 83 -6.16 -13.05 -4.53
CA TRP A 83 -6.34 -12.86 -5.96
C TRP A 83 -5.07 -13.20 -6.78
N LEU A 84 -3.88 -12.86 -6.29
CA LEU A 84 -2.61 -13.19 -6.94
C LEU A 84 -2.29 -14.69 -6.96
N GLU A 85 -2.84 -15.49 -6.05
CA GLU A 85 -2.70 -16.94 -6.05
C GLU A 85 -3.65 -17.62 -7.06
N LEU A 86 -4.75 -16.96 -7.46
CA LEU A 86 -5.61 -17.47 -8.52
C LEU A 86 -4.84 -17.47 -9.84
N SER A 87 -4.73 -18.62 -10.50
CA SER A 87 -3.97 -18.81 -11.75
C SER A 87 -4.70 -18.32 -13.01
N LEU A 88 -5.93 -17.80 -12.88
CA LEU A 88 -6.74 -17.39 -14.02
C LEU A 88 -6.35 -16.02 -14.58
N PRO A 89 -6.25 -15.83 -15.90
CA PRO A 89 -6.05 -14.52 -16.49
C PRO A 89 -7.30 -13.67 -16.22
N THR A 90 -7.20 -12.79 -15.24
CA THR A 90 -8.27 -11.86 -14.88
C THR A 90 -7.75 -10.44 -15.05
N ASP A 91 -8.67 -9.54 -15.39
CA ASP A 91 -8.41 -8.11 -15.35
C ASP A 91 -7.95 -7.68 -13.95
N ILE A 92 -7.34 -6.50 -13.89
CA ILE A 92 -6.93 -5.93 -12.61
C ILE A 92 -8.20 -5.79 -11.75
N PRO A 93 -8.22 -6.31 -10.51
CA PRO A 93 -9.46 -6.39 -9.77
C PRO A 93 -9.94 -5.00 -9.37
N LEU A 94 -11.25 -4.77 -9.42
CA LEU A 94 -11.89 -3.48 -9.12
C LEU A 94 -11.62 -2.95 -7.70
N PHE A 95 -11.19 -3.81 -6.77
CA PHE A 95 -10.78 -3.37 -5.43
C PHE A 95 -9.37 -2.74 -5.39
N CYS A 96 -8.58 -2.87 -6.46
CA CYS A 96 -7.22 -2.37 -6.52
C CYS A 96 -7.23 -0.84 -6.74
N GLY A 97 -6.77 -0.06 -5.76
CA GLY A 97 -6.63 1.39 -5.91
C GLY A 97 -5.60 1.85 -6.95
N ASN A 98 -4.86 0.91 -7.57
CA ASN A 98 -3.92 1.19 -8.66
C ASN A 98 -4.43 0.66 -10.02
N GLU A 99 -5.70 0.31 -10.13
CA GLU A 99 -6.28 -0.29 -11.33
C GLU A 99 -6.03 0.56 -12.58
N GLU A 100 -6.35 1.85 -12.52
CA GLU A 100 -6.18 2.76 -13.64
C GLU A 100 -4.71 2.84 -14.11
N PHE A 101 -3.77 3.02 -13.17
CA PHE A 101 -2.34 3.05 -13.48
C PHE A 101 -1.88 1.75 -14.17
N LEU A 102 -2.23 0.60 -13.59
CA LEU A 102 -1.83 -0.71 -14.11
C LEU A 102 -2.42 -0.95 -15.52
N ASN A 103 -3.66 -0.50 -15.77
CA ASN A 103 -4.28 -0.55 -17.09
C ASN A 103 -3.52 0.32 -18.10
N ARG A 104 -3.20 1.58 -17.76
CA ARG A 104 -2.46 2.49 -18.66
C ARG A 104 -1.12 1.90 -19.07
N VAL A 105 -0.34 1.39 -18.12
CA VAL A 105 0.98 0.79 -18.40
C VAL A 105 0.84 -0.51 -19.19
N LYS A 106 -0.15 -1.34 -18.88
CA LYS A 106 -0.45 -2.57 -19.63
C LYS A 106 -0.72 -2.24 -21.12
N TYR A 107 -1.57 -1.26 -21.39
CA TYR A 107 -1.92 -0.89 -22.76
C TYR A 107 -0.77 -0.25 -23.52
N ALA A 108 0.01 0.62 -22.86
CA ALA A 108 1.19 1.25 -23.47
C ALA A 108 2.29 0.26 -23.88
N LYS A 109 2.32 -0.94 -23.27
CA LYS A 109 3.24 -2.01 -23.65
C LYS A 109 2.75 -2.86 -24.83
N THR A 110 1.42 -2.95 -25.02
CA THR A 110 0.81 -3.79 -26.05
C THR A 110 0.52 -3.06 -27.37
N GLY A 111 0.57 -1.73 -27.38
CA GLY A 111 0.43 -0.90 -28.59
C GLY A 111 1.79 -0.50 -29.13
#